data_AF-A0A2D8CRD9-F1
#
_entry.id   AF-A0A2D8CRD9-F1
#
_cell.length_a   1.000
_cell.length_b   1.000
_cell.length_c   1.000
_cell.angle_alpha   90.00
_cell.angle_beta   90.00
_cell.angle_gamma   90.00
#
_symmetry.space_group_name_H-M   'P 1'
#
loop_
_entity.id
_entity.type
_entity.pdbx_description
1 polymer ?
#
loop_
_entity_poly.entity_id
_entity_poly.type
_entity_poly.pdbx_seq_one_letter_code
_entity_poly.pdbx_strand_id
1 'polypeptide(L)'
;MTIAPTLIEKENVVDLLFPNIPLEKSKADMNKLIQKLRRSMVLGNIHRTKMRIIFEDSVGLKEVRTTIWAVGDKNIVLKKGVVIPINRVVDVIL
;
A
#
# COMPACT_ATOMS: atom_id res chain seq x y z
N MET A 1 12.91 -15.09 11.30
CA MET A 1 13.58 -13.77 11.23
C MET A 1 12.55 -12.79 10.69
N THR A 2 12.22 -11.73 11.42
CA THR A 2 11.25 -10.71 10.98
C THR A 2 11.95 -9.77 10.02
N ILE A 3 11.61 -9.84 8.72
CA ILE A 3 12.22 -8.99 7.70
C ILE A 3 11.66 -7.57 7.88
N ALA A 4 12.53 -6.60 8.17
CA ALA A 4 12.14 -5.20 8.26
C ALA A 4 11.93 -4.61 6.85
N PRO A 5 10.87 -3.82 6.61
CA PRO A 5 10.65 -3.20 5.31
C PRO A 5 11.72 -2.15 5.00
N THR A 6 12.14 -2.07 3.74
CA THR A 6 12.96 -0.96 3.26
C THR A 6 12.11 0.29 3.09
N LEU A 7 12.40 1.35 3.84
CA LEU A 7 11.73 2.65 3.67
C LEU A 7 12.17 3.29 2.36
N ILE A 8 11.20 3.72 1.55
CA ILE A 8 11.43 4.45 0.30
C ILE A 8 10.53 5.67 0.19
N GLU A 9 10.94 6.64 -0.63
CA GLU A 9 10.10 7.76 -1.01
C GLU A 9 9.02 7.32 -2.00
N LYS A 10 7.84 7.94 -1.93
CA LYS A 10 6.71 7.63 -2.84
C LYS A 10 7.08 7.85 -4.31
N GLU A 11 7.95 8.82 -4.60
CA GLU A 11 8.43 9.09 -5.95
C GLU A 11 9.18 7.89 -6.54
N ASN A 12 9.84 7.07 -5.72
CA ASN A 12 10.64 5.92 -6.17
C ASN A 12 9.79 4.66 -6.39
N VAL A 13 8.50 4.67 -6.01
CA VAL A 13 7.60 3.52 -6.20
C VAL A 13 7.32 3.26 -7.68
N VAL A 14 7.41 4.30 -8.52
CA VAL A 14 7.17 4.20 -9.97
C VAL A 14 8.22 3.32 -10.68
N ASP A 15 9.41 3.20 -10.10
CA ASP A 15 10.52 2.42 -10.64
C ASP A 15 10.48 0.95 -10.18
N LEU A 16 9.51 0.59 -9.33
CA LEU A 16 9.38 -0.77 -8.79
C LEU A 16 8.61 -1.68 -9.72
N LEU A 17 9.00 -2.95 -9.72
CA LEU A 17 8.32 -4.02 -10.45
C LEU A 17 7.38 -4.77 -9.51
N PHE A 18 6.11 -4.83 -9.90
CA PHE A 18 5.08 -5.58 -9.17
C PHE A 18 4.71 -6.85 -9.93
N PRO A 19 5.13 -8.04 -9.46
CA PRO A 19 4.72 -9.29 -10.09
C PRO A 19 3.21 -9.49 -9.93
N ASN A 20 2.56 -10.11 -10.92
CA ASN A 20 1.15 -10.48 -10.85
C ASN A 20 0.91 -11.73 -9.98
N ILE A 21 1.64 -11.84 -8.87
CA ILE A 21 1.54 -12.94 -7.90
C ILE A 21 1.01 -12.33 -6.60
N PRO A 22 -0.23 -12.67 -6.20
CA PRO A 22 -0.82 -12.13 -4.98
C PRO A 22 -0.05 -12.65 -3.76
N LEU A 23 0.01 -11.82 -2.72
CA LEU A 23 0.45 -12.27 -1.40
C LEU A 23 -0.52 -13.30 -0.83
N GLU A 24 0.01 -14.27 -0.08
CA GLU A 24 -0.82 -15.25 0.62
C GLU A 24 -1.66 -14.54 1.70
N LYS A 25 -2.96 -14.41 1.44
CA LYS A 25 -3.94 -13.80 2.33
C LYS A 25 -5.25 -14.57 2.23
N SER A 26 -5.89 -14.83 3.37
CA SER A 26 -7.25 -15.34 3.36
C SER A 26 -8.21 -14.30 2.75
N LYS A 27 -9.36 -14.75 2.23
CA LYS A 27 -10.41 -13.85 1.75
C LYS A 27 -10.86 -12.86 2.83
N ALA A 28 -10.92 -13.30 4.09
CA ALA A 28 -11.27 -12.45 5.22
C ALA A 28 -10.23 -11.36 5.46
N ASP A 29 -8.94 -11.69 5.40
CA ASP A 29 -7.85 -10.71 5.60
C ASP A 29 -7.75 -9.73 4.43
N MET A 30 -8.01 -10.18 3.20
CA MET A 30 -8.11 -9.29 2.04
C MET A 30 -9.26 -8.29 2.21
N ASN A 31 -10.44 -8.74 2.66
CA ASN A 31 -11.57 -7.85 2.91
C ASN A 31 -11.27 -6.81 4.00
N LYS A 32 -10.62 -7.24 5.10
CA LYS A 32 -10.16 -6.33 6.16
C LYS A 32 -9.18 -5.30 5.64
N LEU A 33 -8.22 -5.73 4.82
CA LEU A 33 -7.25 -4.84 4.19
C LEU A 33 -7.95 -3.79 3.32
N ILE A 34 -8.87 -4.20 2.45
CA ILE A 34 -9.62 -3.26 1.58
C ILE A 34 -10.41 -2.25 2.42
N GLN A 35 -11.06 -2.69 3.51
CA GLN A 35 -11.76 -1.77 4.42
C GLN A 35 -10.79 -0.78 5.08
N LYS A 36 -9.62 -1.26 5.52
CA LYS A 36 -8.55 -0.42 6.09
C LYS A 36 -8.06 0.62 5.08
N LEU A 37 -7.79 0.21 3.84
CA LEU A 37 -7.39 1.10 2.74
C LEU A 37 -8.42 2.19 2.49
N ARG A 38 -9.72 1.85 2.43
CA ARG A 38 -10.79 2.84 2.23
C ARG A 38 -10.87 3.84 3.38
N ARG A 39 -10.76 3.38 4.63
CA ARG A 39 -10.71 4.26 5.80
C ARG A 39 -9.48 5.18 5.76
N SER A 40 -8.33 4.62 5.45
CA SER A 40 -7.07 5.33 5.29
C SER A 40 -7.14 6.41 4.21
N MET A 41 -7.79 6.14 3.07
CA MET A 41 -8.06 7.13 2.02
C MET A 41 -8.90 8.31 2.53
N VAL A 42 -9.99 8.05 3.25
CA VAL A 42 -10.85 9.10 3.83
C VAL A 42 -10.06 9.97 4.79
N LEU A 43 -9.30 9.36 5.71
CA LEU A 43 -8.46 10.10 6.66
C LEU A 43 -7.36 10.90 5.96
N GLY A 44 -6.76 10.32 4.93
CA GLY A 44 -5.77 10.98 4.10
C GLY A 44 -6.30 12.22 3.39
N ASN A 45 -7.51 12.13 2.84
CA ASN A 45 -8.15 13.22 2.11
C ASN A 45 -8.68 14.32 3.04
N ILE A 46 -9.31 13.97 4.16
CA ILE A 46 -9.91 14.93 5.10
C ILE A 46 -8.84 15.55 6.01
N HIS A 47 -8.04 14.71 6.67
CA HIS A 47 -7.12 15.14 7.73
C HIS A 47 -5.68 15.33 7.24
N ARG A 48 -5.41 15.10 5.94
CA ARG A 48 -4.05 15.18 5.35
C ARG A 48 -3.05 14.25 6.07
N THR A 49 -3.56 13.17 6.67
CA THR A 49 -2.77 12.21 7.43
C THR A 49 -1.89 11.40 6.48
N LYS A 50 -0.61 11.29 6.80
CA LYS A 50 0.28 10.29 6.19
C LYS A 50 0.18 9.01 6.98
N MET A 51 0.08 7.90 6.29
CA MET A 51 0.06 6.55 6.86
C MET A 51 1.30 5.79 6.43
N ARG A 52 1.67 4.79 7.22
CA ARG A 52 2.69 3.81 6.91
C ARG A 52 2.08 2.72 6.04
N ILE A 53 2.51 2.62 4.79
CA ILE A 53 2.00 1.65 3.81
C ILE A 53 3.10 0.63 3.56
N ILE A 54 2.83 -0.63 3.90
CA ILE A 54 3.77 -1.74 3.76
C ILE A 54 3.31 -2.60 2.59
N PHE A 55 4.22 -2.94 1.69
CA PHE A 55 3.93 -3.68 0.47
C PHE A 55 5.16 -4.45 0.00
N GLU A 56 5.00 -5.34 -0.98
CA GLU A 56 6.12 -6.05 -1.59
C GLU A 56 6.21 -5.81 -3.09
N ASP A 57 7.39 -5.46 -3.56
CA ASP A 57 7.75 -5.47 -4.98
C ASP A 57 8.33 -6.85 -5.37
N SER A 58 9.04 -6.93 -6.49
CA SER A 58 9.74 -8.13 -6.94
C SER A 58 11.02 -8.44 -6.16
N VAL A 59 11.54 -7.50 -5.37
CA VAL A 59 12.81 -7.61 -4.65
C VAL A 59 12.58 -7.89 -3.17
N GLY A 60 11.50 -7.38 -2.59
CA GLY A 60 11.10 -7.69 -1.22
C GLY A 60 10.21 -6.63 -0.58
N LEU A 61 10.24 -6.61 0.75
CA LEU A 61 9.36 -5.79 1.57
C LEU A 61 9.77 -4.31 1.57
N LYS A 62 8.82 -3.44 1.24
CA LYS A 62 8.97 -1.97 1.19
C LYS A 62 8.00 -1.29 2.13
N GLU A 63 8.35 -0.07 2.52
CA GLU A 63 7.49 0.86 3.25
C GLU A 63 7.53 2.23 2.58
N VAL A 64 6.37 2.87 2.48
CA VAL A 64 6.27 4.29 2.13
C VAL A 64 5.40 5.02 3.15
N ARG A 65 5.77 6.27 3.47
CA ARG A 65 5.01 7.14 4.38
C ARG A 65 4.37 8.28 3.62
N THR A 66 3.12 8.07 3.20
CA THR A 66 2.38 9.05 2.40
C THR A 66 0.87 8.89 2.58
N THR A 67 0.11 9.64 1.80
CA THR A 67 -1.35 9.63 1.81
C THR A 67 -1.86 8.75 0.68
N ILE A 68 -2.84 7.89 0.98
CA ILE A 68 -3.66 7.22 -0.04
C ILE A 68 -4.68 8.22 -0.56
N TRP A 69 -4.65 8.50 -1.86
CA TRP A 69 -5.53 9.47 -2.52
C TRP A 69 -6.79 8.80 -3.08
N ALA A 70 -6.65 7.60 -3.64
CA ALA A 70 -7.77 6.79 -4.13
C ALA A 70 -7.56 5.28 -3.85
N VAL A 71 -8.65 4.54 -3.71
CA VAL A 71 -8.67 3.07 -3.63
C VAL A 71 -9.58 2.58 -4.74
N GLY A 72 -8.99 1.99 -5.79
CA GLY A 72 -9.72 1.34 -6.87
C GLY A 72 -9.94 -0.15 -6.60
N ASP A 73 -10.38 -0.88 -7.63
CA ASP A 73 -10.70 -2.31 -7.49
C ASP A 73 -9.45 -3.18 -7.35
N LYS A 74 -8.37 -2.83 -8.06
CA LYS A 74 -7.13 -3.61 -8.10
C LYS A 74 -5.95 -2.89 -7.46
N ASN A 75 -5.98 -1.57 -7.40
CA ASN A 75 -4.83 -0.75 -7.01
C ASN A 75 -5.24 0.38 -6.05
N ILE A 76 -4.28 0.84 -5.25
CA ILE A 76 -4.35 2.12 -4.56
C ILE A 76 -3.54 3.17 -5.31
N VAL A 77 -4.00 4.42 -5.24
CA VAL A 77 -3.29 5.58 -5.77
C VAL A 77 -2.83 6.41 -4.59
N LEU A 78 -1.54 6.68 -4.53
CA LEU A 78 -0.91 7.55 -3.55
C LEU A 78 -0.91 8.99 -4.05
N LYS A 79 -0.67 9.94 -3.15
CA LYS A 79 -0.46 11.34 -3.52
C LYS A 79 0.63 11.46 -4.60
N LYS A 80 0.39 12.31 -5.61
CA LYS A 80 1.17 12.47 -6.85
C LYS A 80 0.98 11.37 -7.90
N GLY A 81 -0.08 10.56 -7.81
CA GLY A 81 -0.49 9.65 -8.89
C GLY A 81 0.26 8.31 -8.94
N VAL A 82 1.09 8.03 -7.94
CA VAL A 82 1.84 6.78 -7.80
C VAL A 82 0.89 5.63 -7.45
N VAL A 83 1.08 4.44 -8.02
CA VAL A 83 0.13 3.33 -7.91
C VAL A 83 0.79 2.11 -7.26
N ILE A 84 0.05 1.42 -6.38
CA ILE A 84 0.46 0.13 -5.80
C ILE A 84 -0.69 -0.88 -5.97
N PRO A 85 -0.45 -2.09 -6.49
CA PRO A 85 -1.47 -3.15 -6.54
C PRO A 85 -1.90 -3.61 -5.14
N ILE A 86 -3.21 -3.70 -4.90
CA ILE A 86 -3.79 -4.10 -3.60
C ILE A 86 -3.33 -5.51 -3.21
N ASN A 87 -3.20 -6.41 -4.20
CA ASN A 87 -2.71 -7.78 -3.98
C ASN A 87 -1.23 -7.85 -3.56
N ARG A 88 -0.51 -6.73 -3.62
CA ARG A 88 0.87 -6.56 -3.15
C ARG A 88 0.97 -5.75 -1.85
N VAL A 89 -0.14 -5.22 -1.33
CA VAL A 89 -0.16 -4.51 -0.05
C VAL A 89 -0.19 -5.50 1.10
N VAL A 90 0.74 -5.35 2.03
CA VAL A 90 0.83 -6.16 3.25
C VAL A 90 -0.10 -5.59 4.32
N ASP A 91 0.07 -4.31 4.66
CA ASP A 91 -0.77 -3.59 5.62
C ASP A 91 -0.66 -2.06 5.46
N VAL A 92 -1.60 -1.33 6.04
CA VAL A 92 -1.57 0.13 6.17
C VAL A 92 -1.82 0.53 7.61
N ILE A 93 -0.90 1.27 8.21
CA ILE A 93 -0.92 1.63 9.63
C ILE A 93 -1.01 3.15 9.72
N LEU A 94 -1.92 3.67 10.56
CA LEU A 94 -2.07 5.10 10.79
C LEU A 94 -0.85 5.66 11.52
#